data_AF-U3AHU3-F1
#
_entry.id   AF-U3AHU3-F1
#
_cell.length_a   1.000
_cell.length_b   1.000
_cell.length_c   1.000
_cell.angle_alpha   90.00
_cell.angle_beta   90.00
_cell.angle_gamma   90.00
#
_symmetry.space_group_name_H-M   'P 1'
#
loop_
_entity.id
_entity.type
_entity.pdbx_description
1 polymer ?
#
loop_
_entity_poly.entity_id
_entity_poly.type
_entity_poly.pdbx_seq_one_letter_code
_entity_poly.pdbx_strand_id
1 'polypeptide(L)'
;MSEQNTAELTFSAFQKALNTNRIDVAKGELNSDMLVYLDQPEGETRYTYALMASGTRVKAICIATVKDASAENLCLDVQIATFHKFRQQGHATAVFEKALDELKNGLSRNNIHSFSMTFAVDGDNIAGHALCEKLSDEVQDTESGKTYLKKVS
;
A
#
# COMPACT_ATOMS: atom_id res chain seq x y z
N MET A 1 -16.25 10.23 7.22
CA MET A 1 -15.63 9.20 8.08
C MET A 1 -14.17 9.58 8.21
N SER A 2 -13.57 9.48 9.40
CA SER A 2 -12.13 9.77 9.57
C SER A 2 -11.27 8.68 8.91
N GLU A 3 -10.09 9.05 8.40
CA GLU A 3 -9.12 8.13 7.80
C GLU A 3 -8.77 6.93 8.70
N GLN A 4 -8.66 7.15 10.01
CA GLN A 4 -8.41 6.06 10.97
C GLN A 4 -9.50 4.99 10.95
N ASN A 5 -10.78 5.40 10.85
CA ASN A 5 -11.89 4.47 10.74
C ASN A 5 -11.85 3.72 9.40
N THR A 6 -11.50 4.39 8.31
CA THR A 6 -11.37 3.78 6.98
C THR A 6 -10.23 2.75 6.94
N ALA A 7 -9.05 3.09 7.48
CA ALA A 7 -7.90 2.18 7.53
C ALA A 7 -8.18 0.93 8.37
N GLU A 8 -8.88 1.08 9.51
CA GLU A 8 -9.27 -0.06 10.35
C GLU A 8 -10.33 -0.95 9.70
N LEU A 9 -11.29 -0.35 8.97
CA LEU A 9 -12.27 -1.09 8.19
C LEU A 9 -11.62 -1.87 7.05
N THR A 10 -10.74 -1.25 6.27
CA THR A 10 -9.99 -1.90 5.19
C THR A 10 -9.17 -3.08 5.71
N PHE A 11 -8.44 -2.86 6.81
CA PHE A 11 -7.65 -3.90 7.45
C PHE A 11 -8.52 -5.09 7.91
N SER A 12 -9.64 -4.78 8.60
CA SER A 12 -10.56 -5.79 9.11
C SER A 12 -11.24 -6.59 7.99
N ALA A 13 -11.59 -5.92 6.89
CA ALA A 13 -12.19 -6.55 5.72
C ALA A 13 -11.21 -7.53 5.05
N PHE A 14 -9.96 -7.11 4.82
CA PHE A 14 -8.93 -7.97 4.26
C PHE A 14 -8.64 -9.18 5.16
N GLN A 15 -8.45 -8.95 6.47
CA GLN A 15 -8.21 -10.01 7.44
C GLN A 15 -9.35 -11.03 7.49
N LYS A 16 -10.61 -10.56 7.41
CA LYS A 16 -11.80 -11.43 7.36
C LYS A 16 -11.85 -12.23 6.06
N ALA A 17 -11.57 -11.61 4.93
CA ALA A 17 -11.55 -12.28 3.64
C ALA A 17 -10.50 -13.39 3.59
N LEU A 18 -9.29 -13.11 4.11
CA LEU A 18 -8.21 -14.08 4.24
C LEU A 18 -8.62 -15.26 5.15
N ASN A 19 -9.19 -14.98 6.33
CA ASN A 19 -9.61 -16.02 7.27
C ASN A 19 -10.75 -16.90 6.77
N THR A 20 -11.53 -16.41 5.80
CA THR A 20 -12.69 -17.11 5.25
C THR A 20 -12.45 -17.66 3.85
N ASN A 21 -11.19 -17.65 3.37
CA ASN A 21 -10.78 -18.10 2.03
C ASN A 21 -11.62 -17.45 0.91
N ARG A 22 -11.96 -16.17 1.06
CA ARG A 22 -12.74 -15.40 0.07
C ARG A 22 -11.88 -14.67 -0.96
N ILE A 23 -10.58 -14.66 -0.75
CA ILE A 23 -9.58 -14.09 -1.65
C ILE A 23 -8.53 -15.14 -1.90
N ASP A 24 -8.06 -15.22 -3.15
CA ASP A 24 -6.94 -16.06 -3.52
C ASP A 24 -5.66 -15.22 -3.47
N VAL A 25 -4.69 -15.65 -2.67
CA VAL A 25 -3.50 -14.86 -2.36
C VAL A 25 -2.25 -15.66 -2.69
N ALA A 26 -1.27 -14.97 -3.27
CA ALA A 26 0.05 -15.52 -3.50
C ALA A 26 1.01 -15.12 -2.37
N LYS A 27 2.08 -15.89 -2.18
CA LYS A 27 3.21 -15.39 -1.38
C LYS A 27 4.02 -14.40 -2.21
N GLY A 28 4.61 -13.41 -1.55
CA GLY A 28 5.62 -12.55 -2.16
C GLY A 28 6.77 -13.37 -2.72
N GLU A 29 7.26 -12.99 -3.90
CA GLU A 29 8.31 -13.74 -4.58
C GLU A 29 9.69 -13.41 -4.00
N LEU A 30 9.91 -12.14 -3.65
CA LEU A 30 11.13 -11.68 -2.98
C LEU A 30 11.00 -11.75 -1.46
N ASN A 31 9.80 -11.50 -0.94
CA ASN A 31 9.51 -11.35 0.47
C ASN A 31 8.53 -12.43 0.95
N SER A 32 9.07 -13.57 1.41
CA SER A 32 8.28 -14.75 1.80
C SER A 32 7.32 -14.54 3.00
N ASP A 33 7.50 -13.45 3.76
CA ASP A 33 6.60 -13.03 4.83
C ASP A 33 5.49 -12.06 4.38
N MET A 34 5.38 -11.86 3.07
CA MET A 34 4.33 -11.08 2.43
C MET A 34 3.30 -12.00 1.76
N LEU A 35 2.04 -11.61 1.84
CA LEU A 35 1.01 -12.09 0.92
C LEU A 35 0.65 -11.00 -0.08
N VAL A 36 0.36 -11.39 -1.31
CA VAL A 36 -0.03 -10.52 -2.41
C VAL A 36 -1.40 -10.94 -2.89
N TYR A 37 -2.29 -9.97 -2.98
CA TYR A 37 -3.62 -10.13 -3.56
C TYR A 37 -3.78 -9.13 -4.70
N LEU A 38 -4.24 -9.61 -5.85
CA LEU A 38 -4.50 -8.80 -7.04
C LEU A 38 -6.00 -8.85 -7.34
N ASP A 39 -6.63 -7.68 -7.43
CA ASP A 39 -8.00 -7.55 -7.88
C ASP A 39 -8.22 -6.31 -8.76
N GLN A 40 -9.46 -6.18 -9.27
CA GLN A 40 -9.88 -5.09 -10.16
C GLN A 40 -11.23 -4.51 -9.73
N PRO A 41 -11.32 -3.89 -8.53
CA PRO A 41 -12.54 -3.17 -8.14
C PRO A 41 -12.84 -2.06 -9.15
N GLU A 42 -14.06 -2.06 -9.69
CA GLU A 42 -14.52 -1.03 -10.64
C GLU A 42 -13.61 -0.87 -11.89
N GLY A 43 -12.85 -1.90 -12.24
CA GLY A 43 -11.90 -1.89 -13.36
C GLY A 43 -10.53 -1.28 -13.04
N GLU A 44 -10.31 -0.75 -11.83
CA GLU A 44 -9.00 -0.25 -11.40
C GLU A 44 -8.14 -1.41 -10.88
N THR A 45 -6.96 -1.61 -11.45
CA THR A 45 -6.05 -2.67 -10.98
C THR A 45 -5.48 -2.30 -9.62
N ARG A 46 -5.66 -3.19 -8.64
CA ARG A 46 -5.22 -2.98 -7.27
C ARG A 46 -4.39 -4.15 -6.75
N TYR A 47 -3.21 -3.81 -6.24
CA TYR A 47 -2.31 -4.72 -5.57
C TYR A 47 -2.39 -4.50 -4.06
N THR A 48 -2.75 -5.54 -3.31
CA THR A 48 -2.71 -5.52 -1.85
C THR A 48 -1.57 -6.39 -1.36
N TYR A 49 -0.63 -5.77 -0.66
CA TYR A 49 0.52 -6.40 -0.03
C TYR A 49 0.29 -6.46 1.48
N ALA A 50 0.29 -7.66 2.06
CA ALA A 50 0.05 -7.86 3.48
C ALA A 50 1.29 -8.44 4.16
N LEU A 51 1.84 -7.70 5.12
CA LEU A 51 2.93 -8.17 5.96
C LEU A 51 2.39 -9.09 7.06
N MET A 52 2.85 -10.34 7.06
CA MET A 52 2.32 -11.36 7.95
C MET A 52 2.97 -11.35 9.34
N ALA A 53 2.16 -11.71 10.34
CA ALA A 53 2.63 -12.23 11.62
C ALA A 53 2.68 -13.76 11.57
N SER A 54 2.16 -14.44 12.59
CA SER A 54 1.98 -15.88 12.60
C SER A 54 0.59 -16.28 12.09
N GLY A 55 0.52 -17.40 11.38
CA GLY A 55 -0.73 -17.91 10.80
C GLY A 55 -1.33 -16.93 9.79
N THR A 56 -2.61 -16.60 9.94
CA THR A 56 -3.33 -15.68 9.05
C THR A 56 -3.29 -14.23 9.53
N ARG A 57 -2.62 -13.93 10.66
CA ARG A 57 -2.63 -12.60 11.25
C ARG A 57 -1.78 -11.64 10.41
N VAL A 58 -2.36 -10.52 10.03
CA VAL A 58 -1.66 -9.44 9.32
C VAL A 58 -1.13 -8.43 10.34
N LYS A 59 0.04 -7.82 10.07
CA LYS A 59 0.61 -6.71 10.86
C LYS A 59 0.30 -5.36 10.23
N ALA A 60 0.57 -5.26 8.94
CA ALA A 60 0.40 -4.05 8.15
C ALA A 60 0.05 -4.43 6.71
N ILE A 61 -0.59 -3.51 6.00
CA ILE A 61 -0.94 -3.63 4.59
C ILE A 61 -0.45 -2.40 3.83
N CYS A 62 -0.04 -2.62 2.59
CA CYS A 62 0.22 -1.60 1.58
C CYS A 62 -0.66 -1.91 0.38
N ILE A 63 -1.51 -0.96 -0.03
CA ILE A 63 -2.41 -1.10 -1.17
C ILE A 63 -1.92 -0.12 -2.22
N ALA A 64 -1.63 -0.62 -3.43
CA ALA A 64 -1.26 0.19 -4.58
C ALA A 64 -2.31 0.04 -5.68
N THR A 65 -3.00 1.12 -6.02
CA THR A 65 -4.07 1.14 -7.03
C THR A 65 -3.59 1.92 -8.25
N VAL A 66 -3.67 1.33 -9.44
CA VAL A 66 -3.31 1.99 -10.69
C VAL A 66 -4.31 3.10 -10.99
N LYS A 67 -3.82 4.34 -11.03
CA LYS A 67 -4.64 5.54 -11.35
C LYS A 67 -4.39 6.06 -12.76
N ASP A 68 -3.16 5.94 -13.24
CA ASP A 68 -2.80 6.22 -14.62
C ASP A 68 -1.82 5.15 -15.10
N ALA A 69 -2.03 4.62 -16.30
CA ALA A 69 -1.18 3.63 -16.94
C ALA A 69 -1.09 3.95 -18.44
N SER A 70 -0.80 5.20 -18.77
CA SER A 70 -0.46 5.61 -20.13
C SER A 70 0.87 5.01 -20.58
N ALA A 71 1.14 5.03 -21.89
CA ALA A 71 2.35 4.45 -22.47
C ALA A 71 3.66 5.03 -21.89
N GLU A 72 3.60 6.27 -21.37
CA GLU A 72 4.77 6.99 -20.87
C GLU A 72 4.78 7.11 -19.33
N ASN A 73 3.69 6.74 -18.64
CA ASN A 73 3.58 6.97 -17.21
C ASN A 73 2.69 5.94 -16.50
N LEU A 74 3.23 5.33 -15.44
CA LEU A 74 2.47 4.53 -14.48
C LEU A 74 2.42 5.30 -13.15
N CYS A 75 1.22 5.64 -12.71
CA CYS A 75 0.97 6.28 -11.42
C CYS A 75 0.09 5.41 -10.54
N LEU A 76 0.55 5.17 -9.31
CA LEU A 76 -0.13 4.35 -8.31
C LEU A 76 -0.57 5.22 -7.14
N ASP A 77 -1.84 5.17 -6.76
CA ASP A 77 -2.29 5.66 -5.45
C ASP A 77 -1.99 4.61 -4.38
N VAL A 78 -1.39 5.03 -3.27
CA VAL A 78 -0.83 4.14 -2.27
C VAL A 78 -1.39 4.45 -0.89
N GLN A 79 -1.93 3.41 -0.26
CA GLN A 79 -2.50 3.46 1.08
C GLN A 79 -1.77 2.48 1.99
N ILE A 80 -1.37 2.94 3.17
CA ILE A 80 -0.66 2.11 4.16
C ILE A 80 -1.47 2.10 5.46
N ALA A 81 -1.70 0.91 6.00
CA ALA A 81 -2.36 0.75 7.29
C ALA A 81 -1.62 -0.27 8.15
N THR A 82 -1.50 0.03 9.45
CA THR A 82 -0.94 -0.89 10.45
C THR A 82 -2.00 -1.20 11.50
N PHE A 83 -2.15 -2.49 11.81
CA PHE A 83 -3.05 -2.93 12.87
C PHE A 83 -2.67 -2.28 14.19
N HIS A 84 -3.64 -1.80 14.96
CA HIS A 84 -3.38 -0.99 16.16
C HIS A 84 -2.41 -1.64 17.15
N LYS A 85 -2.45 -2.98 17.32
CA LYS A 85 -1.52 -3.72 18.22
C LYS A 85 -0.07 -3.78 17.74
N PHE A 86 0.17 -3.42 16.48
CA PHE A 86 1.48 -3.43 15.82
C PHE A 86 1.96 -2.01 15.43
N ARG A 87 1.24 -0.95 15.82
CA ARG A 87 1.68 0.43 15.56
C ARG A 87 2.97 0.77 16.32
N GLN A 88 3.71 1.77 15.82
CA GLN A 88 4.98 2.26 16.40
C GLN A 88 6.12 1.24 16.47
N GLN A 89 6.06 0.17 15.67
CA GLN A 89 7.09 -0.87 15.59
C GLN A 89 7.79 -0.93 14.22
N GLY A 90 7.62 0.10 13.38
CA GLY A 90 8.22 0.17 12.04
C GLY A 90 7.51 -0.64 10.95
N HIS A 91 6.44 -1.37 11.26
CA HIS A 91 5.76 -2.24 10.27
C HIS A 91 5.14 -1.49 9.08
N ALA A 92 4.76 -0.22 9.23
CA ALA A 92 4.26 0.60 8.12
C ALA A 92 5.35 0.86 7.07
N THR A 93 6.56 1.20 7.50
CA THR A 93 7.72 1.36 6.62
C THR A 93 8.12 0.02 6.02
N ALA A 94 8.19 -1.03 6.83
CA ALA A 94 8.59 -2.36 6.37
C ALA A 94 7.63 -2.94 5.31
N VAL A 95 6.31 -2.80 5.48
CA VAL A 95 5.35 -3.29 4.47
C VAL A 95 5.47 -2.51 3.17
N PHE A 96 5.74 -1.20 3.24
CA PHE A 96 5.89 -0.36 2.06
C PHE A 96 7.16 -0.70 1.28
N GLU A 97 8.31 -0.79 1.93
CA GLU A 97 9.58 -1.14 1.28
C GLU A 97 9.51 -2.50 0.59
N LYS A 98 8.95 -3.51 1.28
CA LYS A 98 8.75 -4.84 0.70
C LYS A 98 7.76 -4.84 -0.45
N ALA A 99 6.67 -4.09 -0.34
CA ALA A 99 5.71 -3.93 -1.43
C ALA A 99 6.34 -3.24 -2.65
N LEU A 100 7.21 -2.25 -2.43
CA LEU A 100 7.95 -1.58 -3.48
C LEU A 100 8.90 -2.55 -4.20
N ASP A 101 9.62 -3.41 -3.47
CA ASP A 101 10.49 -4.43 -4.06
C ASP A 101 9.70 -5.42 -4.92
N GLU A 102 8.56 -5.92 -4.42
CA GLU A 102 7.68 -6.82 -5.17
C GLU A 102 7.09 -6.13 -6.41
N LEU A 103 6.63 -4.89 -6.29
CA LEU A 103 6.13 -4.09 -7.41
C LEU A 103 7.20 -3.90 -8.48
N LYS A 104 8.41 -3.50 -8.09
CA LYS A 104 9.54 -3.35 -9.03
C LYS A 104 9.82 -4.66 -9.76
N ASN A 105 9.89 -5.77 -9.02
CA ASN A 105 10.13 -7.09 -9.61
C ASN A 105 9.02 -7.49 -10.59
N GLY A 106 7.75 -7.34 -10.20
CA GLY A 106 6.59 -7.68 -11.03
C GLY A 106 6.47 -6.81 -12.29
N LEU A 107 6.63 -5.49 -12.14
CA LEU A 107 6.53 -4.51 -13.24
C LEU A 107 7.69 -4.66 -14.23
N SER A 108 8.90 -4.98 -13.75
CA SER A 108 10.08 -5.14 -14.63
C SER A 108 9.91 -6.26 -15.66
N ARG A 109 9.09 -7.28 -15.38
CA ARG A 109 8.74 -8.36 -16.32
C ARG A 109 7.98 -7.87 -17.54
N ASN A 110 7.37 -6.69 -17.44
CA ASN A 110 6.65 -6.02 -18.50
C ASN A 110 7.42 -4.80 -19.04
N ASN A 111 8.74 -4.73 -18.80
CA ASN A 111 9.62 -3.61 -19.18
C ASN A 111 9.24 -2.26 -18.56
N ILE A 112 8.52 -2.26 -17.43
CA ILE A 112 8.22 -1.05 -16.66
C ILE A 112 9.26 -0.94 -15.55
N HIS A 113 10.18 0.02 -15.72
CA HIS A 113 11.27 0.27 -14.77
C HIS A 113 11.11 1.56 -13.99
N SER A 114 10.19 2.43 -14.42
CA SER A 114 9.92 3.72 -13.78
C SER A 114 8.43 3.93 -13.57
N PHE A 115 8.05 4.44 -12.40
CA PHE A 115 6.67 4.77 -12.04
C PHE A 115 6.63 5.78 -10.90
N SER A 116 5.47 6.38 -10.66
CA SER A 116 5.22 7.24 -9.51
C SER A 116 4.23 6.61 -8.54
N MET A 117 4.41 6.93 -7.26
CA MET A 117 3.49 6.56 -6.19
C MET A 117 3.02 7.82 -5.48
N THR A 118 1.72 7.93 -5.26
CA THR A 118 1.08 9.05 -4.59
C THR A 118 0.45 8.59 -3.29
N PHE A 119 0.57 9.40 -2.24
CA PHE A 119 -0.08 9.17 -0.95
C PHE A 119 -0.91 10.40 -0.62
N ALA A 120 -2.23 10.26 -0.53
CA ALA A 120 -3.10 11.29 0.01
C ALA A 120 -3.24 11.09 1.52
N VAL A 121 -3.05 12.16 2.29
CA VAL A 121 -3.15 12.14 3.76
C VAL A 121 -3.96 13.35 4.21
N ASP A 122 -5.06 13.10 4.91
CA ASP A 122 -5.91 14.12 5.54
C ASP A 122 -5.12 14.92 6.58
N GLY A 123 -5.42 16.22 6.69
CA GLY A 123 -4.65 17.17 7.48
C GLY A 123 -4.57 16.88 8.99
N ASP A 124 -5.50 16.08 9.53
CA ASP A 124 -5.50 15.68 10.94
C ASP A 124 -4.72 14.37 11.20
N ASN A 125 -4.23 13.69 10.15
CA ASN A 125 -3.49 12.45 10.26
C ASN A 125 -1.99 12.69 10.47
N ILE A 126 -1.65 13.14 11.67
CA ILE A 126 -0.26 13.44 12.10
C ILE A 126 0.70 12.26 11.83
N ALA A 127 0.26 11.03 12.10
CA ALA A 127 1.09 9.84 11.91
C ALA A 127 1.31 9.50 10.43
N GLY A 128 0.28 9.69 9.59
CA GLY A 128 0.37 9.55 8.14
C GLY A 128 1.35 10.54 7.53
N HIS A 129 1.28 11.82 7.95
CA HIS A 129 2.23 12.85 7.52
C HIS A 129 3.67 12.48 7.88
N ALA A 130 3.91 12.13 9.15
CA ALA A 130 5.25 11.75 9.61
C ALA A 130 5.82 10.48 8.93
N LEU A 131 4.94 9.59 8.46
CA LEU A 131 5.35 8.44 7.65
C LEU A 131 5.67 8.88 6.22
N CYS A 132 4.75 9.58 5.55
CA CYS A 132 4.89 9.91 4.13
C CYS A 132 6.05 10.87 3.87
N GLU A 133 6.33 11.82 4.79
CA GLU A 133 7.52 12.69 4.73
C GLU A 133 8.85 11.92 4.64
N LYS A 134 8.90 10.68 5.14
CA LYS A 134 10.09 9.82 5.05
C LYS A 134 10.15 9.01 3.76
N LEU A 135 9.00 8.77 3.13
CA LEU A 135 8.88 7.88 1.98
C LEU A 135 8.93 8.62 0.64
N SER A 136 8.46 9.88 0.63
CA SER A 136 8.27 10.70 -0.57
C SER A 136 9.45 11.59 -0.90
N ASP A 137 9.52 11.97 -2.17
CA ASP A 137 10.50 12.92 -2.68
C ASP A 137 9.93 14.34 -2.77
N GLU A 138 8.61 14.47 -2.97
CA GLU A 138 7.92 15.74 -3.12
C GLU A 138 6.62 15.77 -2.28
N VAL A 139 6.21 16.97 -1.85
CA VAL A 139 4.98 17.21 -1.08
C VAL A 139 4.20 18.37 -1.67
N GLN A 140 2.87 18.24 -1.71
CA GLN A 140 1.96 19.26 -2.18
C GLN A 140 0.80 19.40 -1.19
N ASP A 141 0.57 20.63 -0.71
CA ASP A 141 -0.61 20.93 0.12
C ASP A 141 -1.90 20.90 -0.71
N THR A 142 -2.97 20.40 -0.12
CA THR A 142 -4.32 20.39 -0.69
C THR A 142 -5.30 21.06 0.27
N GLU A 143 -6.54 21.29 -0.18
CA GLU A 143 -7.58 21.86 0.70
C GLU A 143 -7.89 20.97 1.92
N SER A 144 -7.72 19.65 1.79
CA SER A 144 -8.09 18.66 2.81
C SER A 144 -6.89 18.07 3.57
N GLY A 145 -5.66 18.35 3.16
CA GLY A 145 -4.46 17.75 3.74
C GLY A 145 -3.23 17.92 2.87
N LYS A 146 -2.50 16.83 2.62
CA LYS A 146 -1.30 16.83 1.78
C LYS A 146 -1.27 15.61 0.88
N THR A 147 -0.71 15.82 -0.30
CA THR A 147 -0.33 14.76 -1.22
C THR A 147 1.18 14.62 -1.22
N TYR A 148 1.67 13.39 -1.11
CA TYR A 148 3.08 13.06 -1.14
C TYR A 148 3.37 12.25 -2.40
N LEU A 149 4.47 12.55 -3.09
CA LEU A 149 4.86 11.88 -4.33
C LEU A 149 6.22 11.21 -4.15
N LYS A 150 6.29 9.94 -4.53
CA LYS A 150 7.53 9.18 -4.68
C LYS A 150 7.77 8.82 -6.13
N LYS A 151 8.93 9.17 -6.67
CA LYS A 151 9.40 8.70 -7.99
C LYS A 151 10.21 7.44 -7.79
N VAL A 152 9.93 6.45 -8.64
CA VAL A 152 10.61 5.17 -8.63
C VAL A 152 11.27 4.97 -9.98
N SER A 153 12.56 4.66 -9.97
CA SER A 153 13.41 4.31 -11.11
C SER A 153 14.31 3.14 -10.77
#